data_AF-A0A402BC93-F1
#
_entry.id   AF-A0A402BC93-F1
#
_cell.length_a   1.000
_cell.length_b   1.000
_cell.length_c   1.000
_cell.angle_alpha   90.00
_cell.angle_beta   90.00
_cell.angle_gamma   90.00
#
_symmetry.space_group_name_H-M   'P 1'
#
loop_
_entity.id
_entity.type
_entity.pdbx_description
1 polymer ?
#
loop_
_entity_poly.entity_id
_entity_poly.type
_entity_poly.pdbx_seq_one_letter_code
_entity_poly.pdbx_strand_id
1 'polypeptide(L)' 'MVGLITTPFGATTTAMEVLEGIDLGGKRAIVTGGSSGIGVETARALGCLDKEH' A
#
# COMPACT_ATOMS: atom_id res chain seq x y z
N MET A 1 10.48 0.98 27.43
CA MET A 1 11.29 1.39 26.26
C MET A 1 10.37 1.31 25.05
N VAL A 2 9.91 2.43 24.51
CA VAL A 2 9.15 2.43 23.24
C VAL A 2 10.19 2.51 22.13
N GLY A 3 10.28 1.47 21.30
CA GLY A 3 11.18 1.47 20.14
C GLY A 3 10.55 2.29 19.01
N LEU A 4 11.32 3.21 18.41
CA LEU A 4 10.92 3.85 17.16
C LEU A 4 10.96 2.81 16.04
N ILE A 5 9.91 2.80 15.20
CA ILE A 5 9.87 1.98 13.99
C ILE A 5 10.77 2.66 12.94
N THR A 6 11.70 1.89 12.37
CA THR A 6 12.52 2.30 11.22
C THR A 6 12.06 1.57 9.96
N THR A 7 11.98 2.29 8.84
CA THR A 7 11.49 1.78 7.55
C THR A 7 12.35 2.35 6.41
N PRO A 8 12.46 1.66 5.27
CA PRO A 8 13.16 2.18 4.08
C PRO A 8 12.38 3.29 3.34
N PHE A 9 11.10 3.50 3.67
CA PHE A 9 10.24 4.48 3.01
C PHE A 9 10.36 5.87 3.66
N GLY A 10 10.45 6.90 2.82
CA GLY A 10 10.54 8.30 3.21
C GLY A 10 9.26 9.08 2.91
N ALA A 11 9.27 10.39 3.19
CA ALA A 11 8.10 11.26 3.03
C ALA A 11 7.57 11.36 1.59
N THR A 12 8.41 11.05 0.60
CA THR A 12 8.07 11.12 -0.83
C THR A 12 7.81 9.75 -1.46
N THR A 13 7.97 8.66 -0.71
CA THR A 13 7.73 7.32 -1.24
C THR A 13 6.25 7.16 -1.58
N THR A 14 5.97 6.63 -2.78
CA THR A 14 4.60 6.43 -3.26
C THR A 14 4.03 5.09 -2.81
N ALA A 15 2.69 4.97 -2.82
CA ALA A 15 2.03 3.69 -2.52
C ALA A 15 2.41 2.57 -3.50
N MET A 16 2.71 2.91 -4.76
CA MET A 16 3.18 1.95 -5.76
C MET A 16 4.60 1.45 -5.42
N GLU A 17 5.52 2.36 -5.10
CA GLU A 17 6.89 2.01 -4.72
C GLU A 17 6.94 1.12 -3.47
N VAL A 18 6.03 1.34 -2.50
CA VAL A 18 5.91 0.48 -1.33
C VAL A 18 5.52 -0.96 -1.70
N LEU A 19 4.71 -1.13 -2.73
CA LEU A 19 4.20 -2.42 -3.16
C LEU A 19 5.08 -3.10 -4.23
N GLU A 20 6.13 -2.44 -4.73
CA GLU A 20 7.03 -3.03 -5.72
C GLU A 20 7.67 -4.32 -5.20
N GLY A 21 7.54 -5.39 -6.00
CA GLY A 21 8.07 -6.72 -5.66
C GLY A 21 7.29 -7.47 -4.59
N ILE A 22 6.17 -6.93 -4.09
CA ILE A 22 5.28 -7.63 -3.16
C ILE A 22 4.25 -8.45 -3.95
N ASP A 23 4.20 -9.75 -3.68
CA ASP A 23 3.17 -10.64 -4.20
C ASP A 23 1.90 -10.53 -3.36
N LEU A 24 0.83 -10.06 -3.98
CA LEU A 24 -0.50 -9.93 -3.39
C LEU A 24 -1.45 -11.07 -3.78
N GLY A 25 -0.98 -12.07 -4.53
CA GLY A 25 -1.78 -13.18 -5.02
C GLY A 25 -2.64 -13.84 -3.92
N GLY A 26 -3.94 -13.96 -4.20
CA GLY A 26 -4.92 -14.56 -3.29
C GLY A 26 -5.17 -13.78 -1.99
N LYS A 27 -4.70 -12.54 -1.88
CA LYS A 27 -5.00 -11.64 -0.75
C LYS A 27 -6.15 -10.72 -1.14
N ARG A 28 -7.06 -10.51 -0.21
CA ARG A 28 -8.14 -9.53 -0.35
C ARG A 28 -7.92 -8.40 0.64
N ALA A 29 -7.83 -7.17 0.14
CA ALA A 29 -7.64 -5.98 0.94
C ALA A 29 -8.90 -5.10 0.88
N ILE A 30 -9.28 -4.52 2.03
CA ILE A 30 -10.37 -3.54 2.13
C ILE A 30 -9.74 -2.21 2.56
N VAL A 31 -9.92 -1.17 1.75
CA VAL A 31 -9.45 0.18 2.07
C VAL A 31 -10.62 1.02 2.58
N THR A 32 -10.70 1.20 3.90
CA THR A 32 -11.65 2.14 4.49
C THR A 32 -11.22 3.57 4.20
N GLY A 33 -12.15 4.42 3.74
CA GLY A 33 -11.81 5.79 3.32
C GLY A 33 -11.08 5.85 1.97
N GLY A 34 -11.19 4.81 1.13
CA GLY A 34 -10.54 4.73 -0.19
C GLY A 34 -10.94 5.80 -1.22
N SER A 35 -11.85 6.71 -0.87
CA SER A 35 -12.30 7.81 -1.72
C SER A 35 -11.65 9.15 -1.38
N SER A 36 -10.75 9.23 -0.39
CA SER A 36 -10.08 10.49 -0.03
C SER A 36 -8.63 10.29 0.42
N GLY A 37 -7.84 11.37 0.27
CA GLY A 37 -6.46 11.45 0.75
C GLY A 37 -5.60 10.26 0.33
N ILE A 38 -4.82 9.73 1.29
CA ILE A 38 -3.96 8.55 1.08
C ILE A 38 -4.76 7.29 0.75
N GLY A 39 -6.04 7.23 1.10
CA GLY A 39 -6.91 6.09 0.80
C GLY A 39 -7.09 5.87 -0.70
N VAL A 40 -7.17 6.94 -1.50
CA VAL A 40 -7.28 6.85 -2.96
C VAL A 40 -6.04 6.19 -3.55
N GLU A 41 -4.86 6.68 -3.17
CA GLU A 41 -3.60 6.14 -3.69
C GLU A 41 -3.36 4.70 -3.22
N THR A 42 -3.77 4.37 -2.00
CA THR A 42 -3.69 3.00 -1.45
C THR A 42 -4.59 2.04 -2.25
N ALA A 43 -5.85 2.43 -2.49
CA ALA A 43 -6.80 1.60 -3.25
C ALA A 43 -6.36 1.43 -4.71
N ARG A 44 -5.86 2.50 -5.34
CA ARG A 44 -5.31 2.45 -6.70
C ARG A 44 -4.12 1.49 -6.77
N ALA A 45 -3.16 1.61 -5.85
CA ALA A 45 -1.95 0.82 -5.89
C ALA A 45 -2.22 -0.67 -5.68
N LEU A 46 -3.06 -1.01 -4.70
CA LEU A 46 -3.49 -2.39 -4.46
C LEU A 46 -4.23 -2.97 -5.66
N GLY A 47 -5.17 -2.23 -6.27
CA GLY A 47 -5.91 -2.71 -7.44
C GLY A 47 -5.09 -2.84 -8.72
N CYS A 48 -4.02 -2.04 -8.89
CA CYS A 48 -3.13 -2.15 -10.05
C CYS A 48 -2.16 -3.34 -9.95
N LEU A 49 -1.77 -3.75 -8.74
CA LEU A 49 -0.79 -4.80 -8.51
C LEU A 49 -1.39 -6.17 -8.21
N ASP A 50 -2.65 -6.22 -7.77
CA ASP A 50 -3.38 -7.48 -7.65
C ASP A 50 -3.57 -8.11 -9.03
N LYS A 51 -2.69 -9.07 -9.35
CA LYS A 51 -2.76 -9.84 -10.57
C LYS A 51 -3.54 -11.11 -10.26
N GLU A 52 -4.77 -11.13 -10.75
CA GLU A 52 -5.80 -12.18 -10.62
C GLU A 52 -6.82 -11.96 -9.50
N HIS A 53 -8.10 -12.09 -9.88
CA HIS A 53 -9.24 -12.20 -8.96
C HIS A 53 -9.36 -13.63 -8.43
#